data_AF-A0A1V5HLQ8-F1
#
_entry.id   AF-A0A1V5HLQ8-F1
#
_cell.length_a   1.000
_cell.length_b   1.000
_cell.length_c   1.000
_cell.angle_alpha   90.00
_cell.angle_beta   90.00
_cell.angle_gamma   90.00
#
_symmetry.space_group_name_H-M   'P 1'
#
loop_
_entity.id
_entity.type
_entity.pdbx_description
1 polymer ?
#
loop_
_entity_poly.entity_id
_entity_poly.type
_entity_poly.pdbx_seq_one_letter_code
_entity_poly.pdbx_strand_id
1 'polypeptide(L)'
;MKTLSAGKRQKEEIQYFVNTIGWDRIDNPKLKALMKLRLDHEDATLDELADLLSEELTSSVSKSNINHLFRYLHSEYQKAHHEQ
;
A
#
# COMPACT_ATOMS: atom_id res chain seq x y z
N MET A 1 -16.12 -13.08 -4.17
CA MET A 1 -15.61 -11.82 -3.58
C MET A 1 -14.08 -11.85 -3.60
N LYS A 2 -13.43 -11.04 -4.44
CA LYS A 2 -11.95 -11.00 -4.61
C LYS A 2 -11.30 -9.72 -4.03
N THR A 3 -12.11 -8.73 -3.69
CA THR A 3 -11.67 -7.37 -3.28
C THR A 3 -11.44 -7.27 -1.77
N LEU A 4 -12.35 -7.81 -0.95
CA LEU A 4 -12.18 -7.91 0.52
C LEU A 4 -10.91 -8.69 0.89
N SER A 5 -10.58 -9.74 0.14
CA SER A 5 -9.34 -10.49 0.35
C SER A 5 -8.10 -9.71 -0.04
N ALA A 6 -8.20 -8.76 -0.99
CA ALA A 6 -7.08 -7.94 -1.41
C ALA A 6 -6.75 -6.85 -0.37
N GLY A 7 -7.76 -6.16 0.17
CA GLY A 7 -7.57 -5.14 1.21
C GLY A 7 -6.93 -5.70 2.47
N LYS A 8 -7.45 -6.85 2.95
CA LYS A 8 -6.86 -7.55 4.11
C LYS A 8 -5.40 -7.94 3.87
N ARG A 9 -5.10 -8.54 2.71
CA ARG A 9 -3.72 -8.92 2.34
C ARG A 9 -2.79 -7.69 2.30
N GLN A 10 -3.23 -6.60 1.69
CA GLN A 10 -2.45 -5.34 1.65
C GLN A 10 -2.12 -4.85 3.07
N LYS A 11 -3.09 -4.88 3.98
CA LYS A 11 -2.88 -4.50 5.38
C LYS A 11 -1.83 -5.39 6.06
N GLU A 12 -1.93 -6.71 5.88
CA GLU A 12 -0.96 -7.67 6.43
C GLU A 12 0.45 -7.41 5.90
N GLU A 13 0.59 -7.21 4.60
CA GLU A 13 1.88 -6.91 3.95
C GLU A 13 2.46 -5.58 4.45
N ILE A 14 1.64 -4.54 4.58
CA ILE A 14 2.03 -3.24 5.14
C ILE A 14 2.53 -3.41 6.56
N GLN A 15 1.76 -4.09 7.41
CA GLN A 15 2.08 -4.26 8.83
C GLN A 15 3.40 -5.03 9.00
N TYR A 16 3.66 -6.02 8.15
CA TYR A 16 4.94 -6.72 8.12
C TYR A 16 6.11 -5.75 7.91
N PHE A 17 6.07 -4.92 6.87
CA PHE A 17 7.15 -3.96 6.61
C PHE A 17 7.31 -2.93 7.72
N VAL A 18 6.20 -2.36 8.21
CA VAL A 18 6.23 -1.39 9.30
C VAL A 18 6.85 -1.99 10.56
N ASN A 19 6.52 -3.24 10.89
CA ASN A 19 7.06 -3.91 12.06
C ASN A 19 8.52 -4.37 11.89
N THR A 20 8.95 -4.66 10.66
CA THR A 20 10.28 -5.23 10.39
C THR A 20 11.33 -4.15 10.15
N ILE A 21 11.00 -3.12 9.38
CA ILE A 21 11.96 -2.09 8.96
C ILE A 21 11.61 -0.68 9.46
N GLY A 22 10.39 -0.48 9.98
CA GLY A 22 9.89 0.84 10.37
C GLY A 22 9.56 1.73 9.17
N TRP A 23 8.84 2.83 9.44
CA TRP A 23 8.47 3.79 8.40
C TRP A 23 9.68 4.50 7.77
N ASP A 24 10.73 4.74 8.55
CA ASP A 24 11.88 5.54 8.12
C ASP A 24 12.65 4.89 6.96
N ARG A 25 12.62 3.55 6.86
CA ARG A 25 13.30 2.78 5.81
C ARG A 25 12.48 2.61 4.52
N ILE A 26 11.30 3.21 4.43
CA ILE A 26 10.49 3.20 3.21
C ILE A 26 10.82 4.48 2.42
N ASP A 27 11.76 4.39 1.49
CA ASP A 27 12.30 5.56 0.78
C ASP A 27 11.32 6.20 -0.20
N ASN A 28 10.37 5.42 -0.73
CA ASN A 28 9.38 5.92 -1.67
C ASN A 28 8.26 6.69 -0.94
N PRO A 29 8.17 8.03 -1.05
CA PRO A 29 7.20 8.83 -0.31
C PRO A 29 5.76 8.54 -0.74
N LYS A 30 5.53 8.27 -2.03
CA LYS A 30 4.20 7.93 -2.56
C LYS A 30 3.71 6.59 -2.03
N LEU A 31 4.60 5.58 -2.00
CA LEU A 31 4.27 4.28 -1.41
C LEU A 31 4.00 4.41 0.09
N LYS A 32 4.84 5.15 0.82
CA LYS A 32 4.67 5.41 2.25
C LYS A 32 3.32 6.06 2.57
N ALA A 33 2.95 7.11 1.84
CA ALA A 33 1.65 7.78 1.97
C ALA A 33 0.49 6.80 1.69
N LEU A 34 0.54 6.06 0.57
CA LEU A 34 -0.46 5.05 0.26
C LEU A 34 -0.61 3.98 1.35
N MET A 35 0.51 3.52 1.93
CA MET A 35 0.49 2.53 3.00
C MET A 35 -0.23 3.06 4.25
N LYS A 36 -0.03 4.34 4.62
CA LYS A 36 -0.75 4.98 5.71
C LYS A 36 -2.25 5.07 5.42
N LEU A 37 -2.62 5.60 4.26
CA LEU A 37 -4.02 5.70 3.84
C LEU A 37 -4.73 4.34 3.83
N ARG A 38 -4.05 3.27 3.41
CA ARG A 38 -4.62 1.91 3.42
C ARG A 38 -4.92 1.43 4.84
N LEU A 39 -4.05 1.73 5.81
CA LEU A 39 -4.25 1.38 7.22
C LEU A 39 -5.37 2.22 7.85
N ASP A 40 -5.43 3.51 7.54
CA ASP A 40 -6.41 4.44 8.11
C ASP A 40 -7.83 4.22 7.54
N HIS A 41 -7.92 3.74 6.30
CA HIS A 41 -9.18 3.56 5.58
C HIS A 41 -9.35 2.11 5.10
N GLU A 42 -9.37 1.11 5.98
CA GLU A 42 -9.29 -0.33 5.64
C GLU A 42 -10.27 -0.85 4.56
N ASP A 43 -11.45 -0.24 4.45
CA ASP A 43 -12.51 -0.64 3.51
C ASP A 43 -12.51 0.14 2.18
N ALA A 44 -11.66 1.17 2.05
CA ALA A 44 -11.57 1.97 0.84
C ALA A 44 -11.18 1.12 -0.39
N THR A 45 -11.83 1.42 -1.51
CA THR A 45 -11.53 0.90 -2.83
C THR A 45 -10.23 1.50 -3.38
N LEU A 46 -9.72 0.93 -4.49
CA LEU A 46 -8.53 1.48 -5.15
C LEU A 46 -8.78 2.87 -5.77
N ASP A 47 -10.03 3.18 -6.12
CA ASP A 47 -10.41 4.48 -6.66
C ASP A 47 -10.41 5.52 -5.52
N GLU A 48 -11.06 5.22 -4.39
CA GLU A 48 -11.06 6.09 -3.21
C GLU A 48 -9.65 6.33 -2.66
N LEU A 49 -8.79 5.31 -2.63
CA LEU A 49 -7.38 5.47 -2.25
C LEU A 49 -6.59 6.34 -3.25
N ALA A 50 -6.97 6.32 -4.53
CA ALA A 50 -6.34 7.19 -5.53
C ALA A 50 -6.71 8.65 -5.29
N ASP A 51 -7.99 8.92 -5.01
CA ASP A 51 -8.49 10.26 -4.70
C ASP A 51 -7.84 10.81 -3.42
N LEU A 52 -7.81 10.02 -2.34
CA LEU A 52 -7.17 10.40 -1.07
C LEU A 52 -5.67 10.68 -1.25
N LEU A 53 -4.95 9.83 -1.99
CA LEU A 53 -3.52 10.05 -2.25
C LEU A 53 -3.28 11.25 -3.15
N SER A 54 -4.23 11.54 -4.05
CA SER A 54 -4.19 12.73 -4.88
C SER A 54 -4.29 14.02 -4.07
N GLU A 55 -5.18 14.03 -3.08
CA GLU A 55 -5.30 15.12 -2.12
C GLU A 55 -4.05 15.25 -1.25
N GLU A 56 -3.56 14.15 -0.66
CA GLU A 56 -2.38 14.14 0.22
C GLU A 56 -1.13 14.66 -0.49
N LEU A 57 -0.92 14.28 -1.75
CA LEU A 57 0.28 14.65 -2.51
C LEU A 57 0.10 15.90 -3.37
N THR A 58 -1.09 16.51 -3.39
CA THR A 58 -1.44 17.62 -4.31
C THR A 58 -1.06 17.28 -5.77
N SER A 59 -1.33 16.03 -6.20
CA SER A 59 -0.95 15.54 -7.53
C SER A 59 -1.94 14.51 -8.06
N SER A 60 -2.13 14.42 -9.38
CA SER A 60 -3.07 13.43 -9.94
C SER A 60 -2.50 12.00 -9.84
N VAL A 61 -3.25 11.13 -9.18
CA VAL A 61 -2.96 9.70 -9.00
C VAL A 61 -4.11 8.91 -9.58
N SER A 62 -3.81 7.93 -10.43
CA SER A 62 -4.83 7.05 -10.99
C SER A 62 -4.95 5.75 -10.17
N LYS A 63 -6.12 5.11 -10.25
CA LYS A 63 -6.35 3.74 -9.77
C LYS A 63 -5.27 2.75 -10.24
N SER A 64 -4.83 2.87 -11.50
CA SER A 64 -3.78 2.02 -12.04
C SER A 64 -2.46 2.22 -11.30
N ASN A 65 -2.11 3.48 -10.99
CA ASN A 65 -0.90 3.78 -10.22
C ASN A 65 -0.96 3.17 -8.82
N ILE A 66 -2.11 3.26 -8.13
CA ILE A 66 -2.34 2.60 -6.83
C ILE A 66 -2.16 1.08 -6.93
N ASN A 67 -2.80 0.45 -7.93
CA ASN A 67 -2.68 -0.99 -8.14
C ASN A 67 -1.23 -1.43 -8.41
N HIS A 68 -0.46 -0.65 -9.17
CA HIS A 68 0.96 -0.92 -9.40
C HIS A 68 1.78 -0.85 -8.10
N LEU A 69 1.52 0.14 -7.25
CA LEU A 69 2.21 0.27 -5.96
C LEU A 69 1.92 -0.93 -5.04
N PHE A 70 0.67 -1.40 -4.96
CA PHE A 70 0.37 -2.60 -4.17
C PHE A 70 0.95 -3.88 -4.78
N ARG A 71 1.03 -4.00 -6.11
CA ARG A 71 1.72 -5.13 -6.75
C ARG A 71 3.21 -5.13 -6.47
N TYR A 72 3.83 -3.96 -6.47
CA TYR A 72 5.21 -3.79 -6.07
C TYR A 72 5.40 -4.20 -4.60
N LEU A 73 4.59 -3.67 -3.69
CA LEU A 73 4.64 -4.02 -2.26
C LEU A 73 4.48 -5.53 -2.03
N HIS A 74 3.52 -6.15 -2.72
CA HIS A 74 3.31 -7.60 -2.66
C HIS A 74 4.55 -8.36 -3.14
N SER A 75 5.17 -7.94 -4.24
CA SER A 75 6.40 -8.58 -4.73
C SER A 75 7.55 -8.47 -3.73
N GLU A 76 7.71 -7.32 -3.07
CA GLU A 76 8.75 -7.15 -2.04
C GLU A 76 8.45 -8.04 -0.83
N TYR A 77 7.18 -8.16 -0.44
CA TYR A 77 6.77 -9.01 0.67
C TYR A 77 7.09 -10.49 0.40
N GLN A 78 6.82 -10.96 -0.83
CA GLN A 78 7.15 -12.33 -1.24
C GLN A 78 8.66 -12.57 -1.17
N LYS A 79 9.49 -11.66 -1.68
CA LYS A 79 10.96 -11.79 -1.61
C LYS A 79 11.43 -11.90 -0.17
N ALA A 80 10.96 -11.02 0.71
CA ALA A 80 11.33 -11.02 2.11
C ALA A 80 10.95 -12.33 2.86
N HIS A 81 9.90 -13.03 2.43
CA HIS A 81 9.48 -14.32 3.00
C HIS A 81 10.16 -15.53 2.38
N HIS A 82 10.60 -15.45 1.12
CA HIS A 82 11.38 -16.51 0.49
C HIS A 82 12.85 -16.53 0.96
N GLU A 83 13.31 -15.44 1.57
CA GLU A 83 14.66 -15.30 2.15
C GLU A 83 14.74 -15.71 3.63
N GLN A 84 13.63 -16.16 4.25
CA GLN A 84 13.57 -16.71 5.62
C GLN A 84 13.66 -18.24 5.62
#